data_AF-A0A657AWV8-F1
#
_entry.id   AF-A0A657AWV8-F1
#
_cell.length_a   1.000
_cell.length_b   1.000
_cell.length_c   1.000
_cell.angle_alpha   90.00
_cell.angle_beta   90.00
_cell.angle_gamma   90.00
#
_symmetry.space_group_name_H-M   'P 1'
#
loop_
_entity.id
_entity.type
_entity.pdbx_description
1 polymer ?
#
loop_
_entity_poly.entity_id
_entity_poly.type
_entity_poly.pdbx_seq_one_letter_code
_entity_poly.pdbx_strand_id
1 'polypeptide(L)'
;MTQALGLLMNELAGAVAVFHHARLDLAFLQKVARENYGCPLIFDYVDTMVIERTLMEKQGSAGAIQLEVCRDRYGLPKAYAHNALSDAIATAEFLCA
;
A
#
# COMPACT_ATOMS: atom_id res chain seq x y z
N MET A 1 -13.70 7.38 -14.87
CA MET A 1 -12.50 6.64 -14.40
C MET A 1 -11.22 7.38 -14.73
N THR A 2 -11.06 7.87 -15.97
CA THR A 2 -9.88 8.63 -16.45
C THR A 2 -9.59 9.89 -15.62
N GLN A 3 -10.60 10.60 -15.12
CA GLN A 3 -10.42 11.78 -14.27
C GLN A 3 -9.79 11.44 -12.90
N ALA A 4 -10.25 10.36 -12.25
CA ALA A 4 -9.70 9.93 -10.96
C ALA A 4 -8.23 9.48 -11.09
N LEU A 5 -7.91 8.77 -12.18
CA LEU A 5 -6.54 8.38 -12.46
C LEU A 5 -5.64 9.59 -12.75
N GLY A 6 -6.15 10.60 -13.46
CA GLY A 6 -5.47 11.88 -13.67
C GLY A 6 -5.15 12.61 -12.36
N LEU A 7 -6.13 12.69 -11.45
CA LEU A 7 -5.92 13.28 -10.13
C LEU A 7 -4.88 12.50 -9.32
N LEU A 8 -4.96 11.18 -9.31
CA LEU A 8 -3.97 10.34 -8.64
C LEU A 8 -2.56 10.55 -9.20
N MET A 9 -2.40 10.62 -10.52
CA MET A 9 -1.08 10.87 -11.14
C MET A 9 -0.47 12.21 -10.71
N ASN A 10 -1.28 13.25 -10.55
CA ASN A 10 -0.81 14.55 -10.06
C ASN A 10 -0.33 14.46 -8.61
N GLU A 11 -1.06 13.75 -7.75
CA GLU A 11 -0.68 13.56 -6.34
C GLU A 11 0.55 12.65 -6.18
N LEU A 12 0.75 11.70 -7.10
CA LEU A 12 1.94 10.82 -7.11
C LEU A 12 3.22 11.55 -7.55
N ALA A 13 3.11 12.69 -8.24
CA ALA A 13 4.27 13.42 -8.73
C ALA A 13 5.07 14.02 -7.56
N GLY A 14 6.24 13.43 -7.29
CA GLY A 14 7.12 13.85 -6.19
C GLY A 14 6.75 13.25 -4.83
N ALA A 15 5.78 12.33 -4.79
CA ALA A 15 5.42 11.57 -3.60
C ALA A 15 5.95 10.12 -3.69
N VAL A 16 6.08 9.49 -2.52
CA VAL A 16 6.32 8.04 -2.41
C VAL A 16 5.02 7.41 -1.94
N ALA A 17 4.40 6.59 -2.78
CA ALA A 17 3.16 5.92 -2.43
C ALA A 17 3.41 4.82 -1.39
N VAL A 18 2.46 4.59 -0.50
CA VAL A 18 2.57 3.53 0.52
C VAL A 18 1.47 2.50 0.29
N PHE A 19 1.87 1.23 0.24
CA PHE A 19 0.97 0.10 0.10
C PHE A 19 1.21 -0.94 1.18
N HIS A 20 0.23 -1.81 1.38
CA HIS A 20 0.35 -3.02 2.15
C HIS A 20 0.00 -4.20 1.23
N HIS A 21 1.01 -4.78 0.57
CA HIS A 21 0.90 -5.66 -0.60
C HIS A 21 0.72 -4.91 -1.94
N ALA A 22 1.74 -4.12 -2.32
CA ALA A 22 1.74 -3.25 -3.50
C ALA A 22 1.36 -3.97 -4.81
N ARG A 23 1.72 -5.25 -4.95
CA ARG A 23 1.49 -6.02 -6.19
C ARG A 23 0.03 -6.01 -6.65
N LEU A 24 -0.93 -6.05 -5.73
CA LEU A 24 -2.35 -6.06 -6.07
C LEU A 24 -2.79 -4.71 -6.66
N ASP A 25 -2.53 -3.62 -5.93
CA ASP A 25 -2.89 -2.27 -6.35
C ASP A 25 -2.15 -1.85 -7.63
N LEU A 26 -0.85 -2.17 -7.73
CA LEU A 26 -0.06 -1.89 -8.91
C LEU A 26 -0.59 -2.63 -10.14
N ALA A 27 -0.98 -3.90 -10.02
CA ALA A 27 -1.57 -4.63 -11.15
C ALA A 27 -2.83 -3.94 -11.67
N PHE A 28 -3.68 -3.44 -10.76
CA PHE A 28 -4.87 -2.68 -11.13
C PHE A 28 -4.51 -1.33 -11.78
N LEU A 29 -3.67 -0.52 -11.15
CA LEU A 29 -3.27 0.80 -11.63
C LEU A 29 -2.57 0.74 -13.00
N GLN A 30 -1.65 -0.23 -13.17
CA GLN A 30 -0.92 -0.40 -14.43
C GLN A 30 -1.84 -0.84 -15.57
N LYS A 31 -2.82 -1.71 -15.29
CA LYS A 31 -3.82 -2.10 -16.29
C LYS A 31 -4.62 -0.89 -16.76
N VAL A 32 -5.17 -0.13 -15.82
CA VAL A 32 -6.00 1.04 -16.15
C VAL A 32 -5.19 2.11 -16.89
N ALA A 33 -3.93 2.34 -16.49
CA ALA A 33 -3.06 3.29 -17.16
C ALA A 33 -2.74 2.90 -18.60
N ARG A 34 -2.43 1.62 -18.85
CA ARG A 34 -2.22 1.13 -20.22
C ARG A 34 -3.47 1.26 -21.08
N GLU A 35 -4.64 0.95 -20.53
CA GLU A 35 -5.92 1.05 -21.25
C GLU A 35 -6.33 2.50 -21.57
N ASN A 36 -5.97 3.47 -20.72
CA ASN A 36 -6.40 4.88 -20.88
C ASN A 36 -5.35 5.79 -21.52
N TYR A 37 -4.05 5.50 -21.34
CA TYR A 37 -2.95 6.37 -21.77
C TYR A 37 -1.91 5.66 -22.65
N GLY A 38 -2.03 4.35 -22.85
CA GLY A 38 -1.10 3.56 -23.68
C GLY A 38 0.29 3.36 -23.05
N CYS A 39 0.51 3.84 -21.83
CA CYS A 39 1.78 3.73 -21.11
C CYS A 39 1.58 3.24 -19.66
N PRO A 40 2.61 2.64 -19.04
CA PRO A 40 2.57 2.31 -17.63
C PRO A 40 2.70 3.57 -16.76
N LEU A 41 2.25 3.47 -15.51
CA LEU A 41 2.58 4.47 -14.49
C LEU A 41 3.96 4.22 -13.91
N ILE A 42 4.70 5.29 -13.67
CA ILE A 42 6.02 5.23 -13.06
C ILE A 42 6.01 6.18 -11.88
N PHE A 43 6.20 5.65 -10.68
CA PHE A 43 6.26 6.39 -9.43
C PHE A 43 6.96 5.53 -8.36
N ASP A 44 7.53 6.18 -7.36
CA ASP A 44 8.17 5.51 -6.24
C ASP A 44 7.12 5.03 -5.23
N TYR A 45 7.37 3.87 -4.62
CA TYR A 45 6.48 3.33 -3.60
C TYR A 45 7.21 2.49 -2.54
N VAL A 46 6.54 2.30 -1.42
CA VAL A 46 6.95 1.44 -0.31
C VAL A 46 5.88 0.38 -0.08
N ASP A 47 6.30 -0.87 0.14
CA ASP A 47 5.43 -1.98 0.53
C ASP A 47 5.68 -2.39 1.98
N THR A 48 4.76 -1.99 2.87
CA THR A 48 4.83 -2.29 4.31
C THR A 48 4.77 -3.80 4.60
N MET A 49 4.15 -4.61 3.74
CA MET A 49 4.11 -6.07 3.92
C MET A 49 5.50 -6.70 3.68
N VAL A 50 6.26 -6.18 2.71
CA VAL A 50 7.63 -6.64 2.43
C VAL A 50 8.58 -6.21 3.55
N ILE A 51 8.42 -4.98 4.06
CA ILE A 51 9.17 -4.49 5.22
C ILE A 51 8.93 -5.40 6.42
N GLU A 52 7.66 -5.63 6.78
CA GLU A 52 7.33 -6.45 7.95
C GLU A 52 7.86 -7.87 7.81
N ARG A 53 7.69 -8.51 6.65
CA ARG A 53 8.25 -9.84 6.38
C ARG A 53 9.76 -9.87 6.63
N THR A 54 10.48 -8.87 6.09
CA THR A 54 11.93 -8.78 6.24
C THR A 54 12.35 -8.58 7.69
N LEU A 55 11.59 -7.79 8.46
CA LEU A 55 11.83 -7.60 9.90
C LEU A 55 11.61 -8.89 10.68
N MET A 56 10.53 -9.62 10.41
CA MET A 56 10.25 -10.90 11.06
C MET A 56 11.34 -11.94 10.76
N GLU A 57 11.76 -12.06 9.50
CA GLU A 57 12.84 -12.95 9.08
C GLU A 57 14.14 -12.64 9.82
N LYS A 58 14.50 -11.35 9.95
CA LYS A 58 15.68 -10.92 10.73
C LYS A 58 15.59 -11.25 12.21
N GLN A 59 14.38 -11.26 12.77
CA GLN A 59 14.12 -11.62 14.17
C GLN A 59 14.01 -13.14 14.38
N GLY A 60 14.10 -13.94 13.32
CA GLY A 60 13.87 -15.38 13.38
C GLY A 60 12.43 -15.75 13.73
N SER A 61 11.48 -14.84 13.51
CA SER A 61 10.06 -15.04 13.77
C SER A 61 9.31 -15.30 12.47
N ALA A 62 8.22 -16.05 12.57
CA ALA A 62 7.29 -16.30 11.47
C ALA A 62 5.88 -16.03 11.96
N GLY A 63 5.04 -15.49 11.09
CA GLY A 63 3.66 -15.21 11.45
C GLY A 63 2.89 -14.52 10.34
N ALA A 64 1.64 -14.24 10.66
CA ALA A 64 0.73 -13.50 9.79
C ALA A 64 1.26 -12.07 9.55
N ILE A 65 1.16 -11.63 8.30
CA ILE A 65 1.57 -10.30 7.86
C ILE A 65 0.38 -9.53 7.25
N GLN A 66 -0.85 -9.97 7.53
CA GLN A 66 -2.03 -9.19 7.19
C GLN A 66 -2.02 -7.90 8.00
N LEU A 67 -2.47 -6.80 7.38
CA LEU A 67 -2.43 -5.46 7.97
C LEU A 67 -2.98 -5.41 9.39
N GLU A 68 -4.15 -6.00 9.62
CA GLU A 68 -4.78 -6.03 10.96
C GLU A 68 -3.89 -6.74 11.99
N VAL A 69 -3.31 -7.89 11.63
CA VAL A 69 -2.42 -8.65 12.53
C VAL A 69 -1.13 -7.88 12.81
N CYS A 70 -0.58 -7.19 11.81
CA CYS A 70 0.57 -6.32 12.00
C CYS A 70 0.21 -5.17 12.94
N ARG A 71 -0.91 -4.49 12.71
CA ARG A 71 -1.35 -3.38 13.56
C ARG A 71 -1.57 -3.80 15.01
N ASP A 72 -2.19 -4.96 15.23
CA ASP A 72 -2.37 -5.54 16.57
C ASP A 72 -1.02 -5.81 17.26
N ARG A 73 -0.04 -6.34 16.51
CA ARG A 73 1.32 -6.61 17.02
C ARG A 73 2.04 -5.34 17.47
N TYR A 74 1.82 -4.22 16.79
CA TYR A 74 2.41 -2.92 17.13
C TYR A 74 1.51 -2.09 18.07
N GLY A 75 0.41 -2.64 18.57
CA GLY A 75 -0.48 -1.98 19.52
C GLY A 75 -1.27 -0.80 18.94
N LEU A 76 -1.47 -0.77 17.62
CA LEU A 76 -2.20 0.31 16.94
C LEU A 76 -3.72 0.17 17.14
N PRO A 77 -4.48 1.28 17.12
CA PRO A 77 -5.94 1.23 17.21
C PRO A 77 -6.58 0.40 16.09
N LYS A 78 -7.73 -0.21 16.38
CA LYS A 78 -8.49 -0.93 15.35
C LYS A 78 -8.96 0.03 14.25
N ALA A 79 -8.63 -0.31 13.02
CA ALA A 79 -9.15 0.37 11.84
C ALA A 79 -10.45 -0.32 11.36
N TYR A 80 -11.31 0.43 10.68
CA TYR A 80 -12.48 -0.16 10.04
C TYR A 80 -12.03 -0.89 8.77
N ALA A 81 -12.04 -2.22 8.81
CA ALA A 81 -11.63 -3.04 7.67
C ALA A 81 -12.61 -2.93 6.50
N HIS A 82 -12.11 -3.20 5.28
CA HIS A 82 -12.90 -3.27 4.03
C HIS A 82 -13.42 -1.93 3.51
N ASN A 83 -12.81 -0.84 3.93
CA ASN A 83 -13.01 0.48 3.35
C ASN A 83 -11.65 0.98 2.82
N ALA A 84 -11.54 1.21 1.51
CA ALA A 84 -10.27 1.54 0.87
C ALA A 84 -9.56 2.76 1.48
N LEU A 85 -10.30 3.78 1.89
CA LEU A 85 -9.72 4.96 2.54
C LEU A 85 -9.21 4.62 3.95
N SER A 86 -9.99 3.86 4.72
CA SER A 86 -9.59 3.42 6.07
C SER A 86 -8.38 2.49 6.01
N ASP A 87 -8.31 1.59 5.03
CA ASP A 87 -7.19 0.69 4.80
C ASP A 87 -5.91 1.47 4.38
N ALA A 88 -6.06 2.52 3.58
CA ALA A 88 -4.95 3.39 3.18
C ALA A 88 -4.37 4.18 4.37
N ILE A 89 -5.24 4.76 5.21
CA ILE A 89 -4.82 5.44 6.45
C ILE A 89 -4.16 4.43 7.40
N ALA A 90 -4.77 3.26 7.56
CA ALA A 90 -4.24 2.22 8.43
C ALA A 90 -2.86 1.71 7.98
N THR A 91 -2.64 1.66 6.67
CA THR A 91 -1.33 1.34 6.07
C THR A 91 -0.30 2.43 6.36
N ALA A 92 -0.67 3.70 6.25
CA ALA A 92 0.21 4.83 6.54
C ALA A 92 0.59 4.91 8.02
N GLU A 93 -0.37 4.71 8.93
CA GLU A 93 -0.10 4.62 10.37
C GLU A 93 0.84 3.46 10.69
N PHE A 94 0.65 2.30 10.06
CA PHE A 94 1.51 1.14 10.28
C PHE A 94 2.95 1.39 9.82
N LEU A 95 3.17 2.11 8.71
CA LEU A 95 4.51 2.49 8.27
C LEU A 95 5.27 3.34 9.31
N CYS A 96 4.55 4.13 10.10
CA CYS A 96 5.11 5.06 11.08
C CYS A 96 5.27 4.49 12.49
N ALA A 97 4.87 3.24 12.72
CA ALA A 97 4.95 2.56 14.02
C ALA A 97 6.33 1.95 14.27
#